data_AF-A0A4Y2HJ03-F1
#
_entry.id   AF-A0A4Y2HJ03-F1
#
_cell.length_a   1.000
_cell.length_b   1.000
_cell.length_c   1.000
_cell.angle_alpha   90.00
_cell.angle_beta   90.00
_cell.angle_gamma   90.00
#
_symmetry.space_group_name_H-M   'P 1'
#
loop_
_entity.id
_entity.type
_entity.pdbx_description
1 polymer ?
#
loop_
_entity_poly.entity_id
_entity_poly.type
_entity_poly.pdbx_seq_one_letter_code
_entity_poly.pdbx_strand_id
1 'polypeptide(L)'
;MFKSRRIDCVYYARNWNSFEFGKCYDKLEKQARVLMVDNGLSTLQYQRILEHAENLNCKLYSSQHKIKEAKKLCCPRSISVRETSAEITLQTLVDRTVSRICHIEFVTEKLRLSTNTAFEVMKWGCDGSEQNRYK
;
A
#
# COMPACT_ATOMS: atom_id res chain seq x y z
N MET A 1 3.67 18.79 13.45
CA MET A 1 3.11 19.95 12.71
C MET A 1 2.01 19.46 11.78
N PHE A 2 0.89 20.18 11.64
CA PHE A 2 -0.20 19.82 10.71
C PHE A 2 -0.03 20.55 9.38
N LYS A 3 -0.28 19.85 8.27
CA LYS A 3 -0.44 20.46 6.94
C LYS A 3 -1.82 20.10 6.40
N SER A 4 -2.51 21.09 5.85
CA SER A 4 -3.79 20.89 5.15
C SER A 4 -3.59 21.14 3.67
N ARG A 5 -4.18 20.27 2.83
CA ARG A 5 -4.18 20.41 1.38
C ARG A 5 -5.60 20.16 0.86
N ARG A 6 -6.04 21.04 -0.04
CA ARG A 6 -7.29 20.85 -0.77
C ARG A 6 -7.08 19.74 -1.80
N ILE A 7 -7.99 18.76 -1.81
CA ILE A 7 -7.97 17.64 -2.73
C ILE A 7 -9.20 17.70 -3.61
N ASP A 8 -8.97 17.60 -4.91
CA ASP A 8 -10.01 17.32 -5.88
C ASP A 8 -10.20 15.79 -5.96
N CYS A 9 -11.25 15.30 -5.31
CA CYS A 9 -11.57 13.87 -5.30
C CYS A 9 -11.96 13.34 -6.69
N VAL A 10 -12.50 14.21 -7.55
CA VAL A 10 -12.88 13.88 -8.92
C VAL A 10 -11.63 13.64 -9.76
N TYR A 11 -10.56 14.41 -9.55
CA TYR A 11 -9.26 14.20 -10.20
C TYR A 11 -8.66 12.82 -9.90
N TYR A 12 -8.59 12.42 -8.62
CA TYR A 12 -8.01 11.13 -8.24
C TYR A 12 -8.89 9.93 -8.63
N ALA A 13 -10.21 10.10 -8.64
CA ALA A 13 -11.12 9.06 -9.13
C ALA A 13 -11.03 8.85 -10.64
N ARG A 14 -10.86 9.93 -11.43
CA ARG A 14 -10.79 9.86 -12.90
C ARG A 14 -9.43 9.41 -13.44
N ASN A 15 -8.33 9.83 -12.81
CA ASN A 15 -6.97 9.48 -13.26
C ASN A 15 -6.51 8.07 -12.85
N TRP A 16 -7.43 7.22 -12.40
CA TRP A 16 -7.15 5.83 -12.09
C TRP A 16 -6.58 5.04 -13.28
N ASN A 17 -7.12 5.28 -14.49
CA ASN A 17 -6.71 4.55 -15.69
C ASN A 17 -5.38 5.03 -16.28
N SER A 18 -5.00 6.29 -16.06
CA SER A 18 -3.75 6.87 -16.59
C SER A 18 -2.54 6.55 -15.73
N PHE A 19 -2.74 6.21 -14.45
CA PHE A 19 -1.67 6.03 -13.49
C PHE A 19 -1.24 4.55 -13.32
N GLU A 20 -1.32 3.68 -14.33
CA GLU A 20 -0.83 2.28 -14.27
C GLU A 20 -1.32 1.46 -13.03
N PHE A 21 -2.32 1.95 -12.30
CA PHE A 21 -2.87 1.34 -11.09
C PHE A 21 -4.14 0.52 -11.39
N GLY A 22 -4.55 0.50 -12.65
CA GLY A 22 -5.68 -0.29 -13.17
C GLY A 22 -5.54 -1.82 -13.02
N LYS A 23 -4.39 -2.33 -12.60
CA LYS A 23 -4.29 -3.70 -12.10
C LYS A 23 -4.76 -3.72 -10.65
N CYS A 24 -6.08 -3.80 -10.47
CA CYS A 24 -6.65 -4.08 -9.17
C CYS A 24 -6.02 -5.38 -8.64
N TYR A 25 -5.42 -5.26 -7.48
CA TYR A 25 -4.76 -6.37 -6.81
C TYR A 25 -5.84 -7.27 -6.21
N ASP A 26 -5.81 -8.56 -6.52
CA ASP A 26 -6.89 -9.50 -6.22
C ASP A 26 -7.12 -9.57 -4.70
N LYS A 27 -8.38 -9.71 -4.27
CA LYS A 27 -8.80 -9.71 -2.86
C LYS A 27 -7.99 -10.73 -2.05
N LEU A 28 -7.73 -11.89 -2.66
CA LEU A 28 -6.95 -12.99 -2.09
C LEU A 28 -5.51 -12.59 -1.77
N GLU A 29 -4.90 -11.79 -2.63
CA GLU A 29 -3.51 -11.42 -2.49
C GLU A 29 -3.33 -10.37 -1.37
N LYS A 30 -4.32 -9.47 -1.17
CA LYS A 30 -4.37 -8.57 -0.01
C LYS A 30 -4.55 -9.37 1.29
N GLN A 31 -5.48 -10.32 1.29
CA GLN A 31 -5.74 -11.18 2.45
C GLN A 31 -4.52 -12.03 2.84
N ALA A 32 -3.83 -12.60 1.86
CA ALA A 32 -2.60 -13.35 2.10
C ALA A 32 -1.50 -12.47 2.71
N ARG A 33 -1.37 -11.21 2.26
CA ARG A 33 -0.41 -10.27 2.85
C ARG A 33 -0.76 -9.89 4.29
N VAL A 34 -2.05 -9.68 4.59
CA VAL A 34 -2.53 -9.44 5.95
C VAL A 34 -2.17 -10.62 6.84
N LEU A 35 -2.45 -11.85 6.39
CA LEU A 35 -2.07 -13.07 7.11
C LEU A 35 -0.57 -13.13 7.43
N MET A 36 0.29 -12.84 6.44
CA MET A 36 1.75 -12.84 6.65
C MET A 36 2.21 -11.81 7.68
N VAL A 37 1.66 -10.58 7.63
CA VAL A 37 2.06 -9.48 8.51
C VAL A 37 1.56 -9.71 9.93
N ASP A 38 0.29 -10.03 10.10
CA ASP A 38 -0.35 -10.18 11.42
C ASP A 38 0.26 -11.33 12.22
N ASN A 39 0.76 -12.36 11.53
CA ASN A 39 1.37 -13.54 12.16
C ASN A 39 2.90 -13.54 12.11
N GLY A 40 3.53 -12.47 11.60
CA GLY A 40 5.00 -12.39 11.50
C GLY A 40 5.63 -13.49 10.65
N LEU A 41 4.93 -13.99 9.63
CA LEU A 41 5.42 -15.10 8.81
C LEU A 41 6.54 -14.65 7.87
N SER A 42 7.63 -15.41 7.87
CA SER A 42 8.62 -15.34 6.81
C SER A 42 8.06 -15.83 5.46
N THR A 43 8.70 -15.43 4.37
CA THR A 43 8.37 -15.92 3.03
C THR A 43 8.40 -17.45 2.95
N LEU A 44 9.39 -18.09 3.56
CA LEU A 44 9.52 -19.55 3.57
C LEU A 44 8.39 -20.24 4.33
N GLN A 45 8.01 -19.71 5.50
CA GLN A 45 6.87 -20.25 6.27
C GLN A 45 5.57 -20.14 5.48
N TYR A 46 5.32 -19.00 4.85
CA TYR A 46 4.15 -18.82 3.98
C TYR A 46 4.18 -19.79 2.79
N GLN A 47 5.36 -20.06 2.21
CA GLN A 47 5.49 -21.05 1.13
C GLN A 47 5.04 -22.44 1.57
N ARG A 48 5.48 -22.89 2.73
CA ARG A 48 5.14 -24.21 3.27
C ARG A 48 3.64 -24.34 3.52
N ILE A 49 3.00 -23.26 4.01
CA ILE A 49 1.54 -23.22 4.19
C ILE A 49 0.83 -23.33 2.84
N LEU A 50 1.33 -22.62 1.82
CA LEU A 50 0.78 -22.67 0.47
C LEU A 50 0.91 -24.08 -0.13
N GLU A 51 2.10 -24.68 -0.09
CA GLU A 51 2.36 -26.03 -0.57
C GLU A 51 1.48 -27.07 0.14
N HIS A 52 1.31 -26.93 1.46
CA HIS A 52 0.43 -27.81 2.22
C HIS A 52 -1.04 -27.66 1.80
N ALA A 53 -1.53 -26.43 1.60
CA ALA A 53 -2.89 -26.18 1.13
C ALA A 53 -3.12 -26.72 -0.30
N GLU A 54 -2.13 -26.57 -1.18
CA GLU A 54 -2.18 -27.10 -2.55
C GLU A 54 -2.21 -28.63 -2.56
N ASN A 55 -1.44 -29.29 -1.69
CA ASN A 55 -1.49 -30.75 -1.51
C ASN A 55 -2.87 -31.24 -1.05
N LEU A 56 -3.62 -30.40 -0.33
CA LEU A 56 -5.00 -30.65 0.07
C LEU A 56 -6.02 -30.18 -0.99
N ASN A 57 -5.59 -29.84 -2.21
CA ASN A 57 -6.39 -29.28 -3.29
C ASN A 57 -7.16 -27.99 -2.92
N CYS A 58 -6.68 -27.24 -1.93
CA CYS A 58 -7.29 -26.01 -1.43
C CYS A 58 -6.62 -24.76 -2.03
N LYS A 59 -7.26 -24.11 -3.00
CA LYS A 59 -6.76 -22.86 -3.62
C LYS A 59 -7.18 -21.60 -2.84
N LEU A 60 -6.88 -21.57 -1.54
CA LEU A 60 -7.28 -20.48 -0.64
C LEU A 60 -6.34 -19.26 -0.70
N TYR A 61 -5.07 -19.48 -1.06
CA TYR A 61 -4.02 -18.49 -0.92
C TYR A 61 -3.40 -18.13 -2.26
N SER A 62 -2.98 -16.87 -2.39
CA SER A 62 -2.28 -16.40 -3.58
C SER A 62 -0.82 -16.79 -3.56
N SER A 63 -0.23 -16.98 -4.75
CA SER A 63 1.18 -17.28 -4.88
C SER A 63 2.06 -16.14 -4.37
N GLN A 64 3.27 -16.46 -3.92
CA GLN A 64 4.23 -15.46 -3.47
C GLN A 64 4.58 -14.43 -4.54
N HIS A 65 4.68 -14.87 -5.80
CA HIS A 65 4.95 -13.98 -6.93
C HIS A 65 3.89 -12.90 -7.02
N LYS A 66 2.62 -13.32 -6.96
CA LYS A 66 1.50 -12.40 -6.89
C LYS A 66 1.71 -11.44 -5.73
N ILE A 67 1.85 -11.91 -4.48
CA ILE A 67 2.03 -11.08 -3.26
C ILE A 67 3.14 -10.01 -3.42
N LYS A 68 4.25 -10.39 -4.06
CA LYS A 68 5.36 -9.49 -4.33
C LYS A 68 4.95 -8.35 -5.26
N GLU A 69 4.17 -8.62 -6.30
CA GLU A 69 3.63 -7.60 -7.19
C GLU A 69 2.69 -6.63 -6.45
N ALA A 70 1.91 -7.08 -5.44
CA ALA A 70 1.13 -6.14 -4.59
C ALA A 70 2.01 -5.13 -3.95
N LYS A 71 3.10 -5.66 -3.38
CA LYS A 71 3.96 -4.92 -2.48
C LYS A 71 4.59 -3.80 -3.28
N LYS A 72 5.04 -4.12 -4.50
CA LYS A 72 5.53 -3.13 -5.48
C LYS A 72 4.47 -2.09 -5.80
N LEU A 73 3.22 -2.49 -6.07
CA LEU A 73 2.16 -1.51 -6.31
C LEU A 73 1.98 -0.57 -5.12
N CYS A 74 2.07 -1.06 -3.88
CA CYS A 74 1.92 -0.22 -2.69
C CYS A 74 3.07 0.76 -2.47
N CYS A 75 4.27 0.46 -2.97
CA CYS A 75 5.43 1.33 -2.80
C CYS A 75 5.31 2.58 -3.67
N PRO A 76 5.70 3.76 -3.16
CA PRO A 76 5.78 4.96 -3.98
C PRO A 76 6.91 4.82 -5.03
N ARG A 77 6.72 5.50 -6.16
CA ARG A 77 7.74 5.60 -7.22
C ARG A 77 8.81 6.62 -6.81
N SER A 78 10.01 6.50 -7.37
CA SER A 78 11.08 7.51 -7.24
C SER A 78 11.64 7.69 -5.83
N ILE A 79 11.90 6.58 -5.13
CA ILE A 79 12.67 6.59 -3.88
C ILE A 79 14.15 6.69 -4.24
N SER A 80 14.87 7.66 -3.67
CA SER A 80 16.33 7.72 -3.75
C SER A 80 16.91 7.02 -2.54
N VAL A 81 17.72 5.97 -2.77
CA VAL A 81 18.40 5.24 -1.71
C VAL A 81 19.89 5.45 -1.88
N ARG A 82 20.52 5.94 -0.82
CA ARG A 82 21.97 6.11 -0.66
C ARG A 82 22.43 5.20 0.48
N GLU A 83 23.74 5.07 0.65
CA GLU A 83 24.32 4.24 1.73
C GLU A 83 23.87 4.70 3.12
N THR A 84 23.64 6.00 3.30
CA THR A 84 23.33 6.62 4.60
C THR A 84 21.94 7.21 4.69
N SER A 85 21.20 7.33 3.57
CA SER A 85 19.87 7.94 3.57
C SER A 85 18.92 7.26 2.59
N ALA A 86 17.62 7.36 2.87
CA ALA A 86 16.57 7.03 1.92
C ALA A 86 15.60 8.21 1.91
N GLU A 87 15.34 8.75 0.73
CA GLU A 87 14.60 10.00 0.54
C GLU A 87 13.47 9.81 -0.48
N ILE A 88 12.36 10.50 -0.21
CA ILE A 88 11.21 10.55 -1.10
C ILE A 88 10.61 11.96 -1.07
N THR A 89 10.16 12.44 -2.22
CA THR A 89 9.43 13.70 -2.30
C THR A 89 8.11 13.61 -1.55
N LEU A 90 7.87 14.54 -0.62
CA LEU A 90 6.62 14.61 0.15
C LEU A 90 5.38 14.58 -0.74
N GLN A 91 5.42 15.29 -1.87
CA GLN A 91 4.34 15.33 -2.85
C GLN A 91 3.96 13.93 -3.36
N THR A 92 4.96 13.12 -3.73
CA THR A 92 4.77 11.74 -4.20
C THR A 92 4.18 10.85 -3.11
N LEU A 93 4.61 11.03 -1.86
CA LEU A 93 4.08 10.27 -0.73
C LEU A 93 2.61 10.61 -0.44
N VAL A 94 2.28 11.90 -0.46
CA VAL A 94 0.92 12.42 -0.23
C VAL A 94 -0.02 11.95 -1.33
N ASP A 95 0.34 12.16 -2.60
CA ASP A 95 -0.50 11.76 -3.74
C ASP A 95 -0.76 10.25 -3.75
N ARG A 96 0.26 9.45 -3.40
CA ARG A 96 0.13 7.99 -3.26
C ARG A 96 -0.84 7.62 -2.14
N THR A 97 -0.76 8.31 -1.01
CA THR A 97 -1.60 8.04 0.16
C THR A 97 -3.07 8.39 -0.12
N VAL A 98 -3.32 9.58 -0.66
CA VAL A 98 -4.66 10.03 -1.08
C VAL A 98 -5.27 9.06 -2.09
N SER A 99 -4.52 8.71 -3.13
CA SER A 99 -4.98 7.77 -4.16
C SER A 99 -5.43 6.42 -3.56
N ARG A 100 -4.69 5.89 -2.57
CA ARG A 100 -5.03 4.63 -1.91
C ARG A 100 -6.25 4.75 -1.00
N ILE A 101 -6.37 5.86 -0.25
CA ILE A 101 -7.52 6.13 0.63
C ILE A 101 -8.80 6.25 -0.20
N CYS A 102 -8.75 7.00 -1.30
CA CYS A 102 -9.90 7.17 -2.21
C CYS A 102 -10.40 5.87 -2.85
N HIS A 103 -9.62 4.78 -2.80
CA HIS A 103 -9.98 3.47 -3.33
C HIS A 103 -10.54 2.49 -2.27
N ILE A 104 -10.58 2.89 -1.00
CA ILE A 104 -11.32 2.12 0.00
C ILE A 104 -12.80 2.28 -0.33
N GLU A 105 -13.51 1.19 -0.62
CA GLU A 105 -14.91 1.20 -1.10
C GLU A 105 -15.79 2.15 -0.27
N PHE A 106 -15.70 2.05 1.04
CA PHE A 106 -16.40 2.92 1.99
C PHE A 106 -16.08 4.42 1.78
N VAL A 107 -14.82 4.76 1.55
CA VAL A 107 -14.39 6.14 1.32
C VAL A 107 -14.87 6.61 -0.05
N THR A 108 -14.73 5.79 -1.10
CA THR A 108 -15.21 6.11 -2.44
C THR A 108 -16.71 6.39 -2.43
N GLU A 109 -17.49 5.58 -1.72
CA GLU A 109 -18.93 5.76 -1.58
C GLU A 109 -19.27 7.08 -0.88
N LYS A 110 -18.60 7.39 0.24
CA LYS A 110 -18.80 8.67 0.95
C LYS A 110 -18.39 9.89 0.12
N LEU A 111 -17.29 9.79 -0.63
CA LEU A 111 -16.82 10.87 -1.50
C LEU A 111 -17.75 11.11 -2.69
N ARG A 112 -18.37 10.07 -3.26
CA ARG A 112 -19.40 10.20 -4.31
C ARG A 112 -20.63 10.97 -3.84
N LEU A 113 -20.96 10.88 -2.56
CA LEU A 113 -22.12 11.55 -1.95
C LEU A 113 -21.83 12.99 -1.49
N SER A 114 -20.55 13.36 -1.35
CA SER A 114 -20.14 14.69 -0.90
C SER A 114 -19.82 15.64 -2.05
N THR A 115 -20.16 16.93 -1.91
CA THR A 115 -19.75 18.01 -2.81
C THR A 115 -18.26 17.94 -3.14
N ASN A 116 -17.88 18.30 -4.38
CA ASN A 116 -16.57 18.11 -5.06
C ASN A 116 -15.27 18.56 -4.34
N THR A 117 -15.32 18.95 -3.07
CA THR A 117 -14.20 19.48 -2.30
C THR A 117 -13.98 18.68 -1.03
N ALA A 118 -12.84 17.99 -0.96
CA ALA A 118 -12.33 17.40 0.27
C ALA A 118 -11.02 18.08 0.69
N PHE A 119 -10.73 18.03 1.98
CA PHE A 119 -9.45 18.47 2.53
C PHE A 119 -8.77 17.28 3.20
N GLU A 120 -7.51 17.05 2.85
CA GLU A 120 -6.65 16.16 3.62
C GLU A 120 -5.90 16.99 4.66
N VAL A 121 -5.96 16.52 5.89
CA VAL A 121 -5.16 17.02 6.99
C VAL A 121 -4.18 15.92 7.38
N MET A 122 -2.89 16.20 7.24
CA MET A 122 -1.81 15.26 7.57
C MET A 122 -1.00 15.76 8.77
N LYS A 123 -0.51 14.81 9.56
CA LYS A 123 0.44 15.05 10.65
C LYS A 123 1.76 14.38 10.29
N TRP A 124 2.86 15.05 10.58
CA TRP A 124 4.20 14.49 10.40
C TRP A 124 5.12 14.84 11.59
N GLY A 125 6.19 14.05 11.74
CA GLY A 125 7.24 14.17 12.75
C GLY A 125 8.36 13.16 12.46
N CYS A 126 9.48 13.28 13.16
CA CYS A 126 10.63 12.37 13.06
C CYS A 126 11.11 12.01 14.47
N ASP A 127 11.60 10.78 14.65
CA ASP A 127 12.16 10.27 15.91
C ASP A 127 13.36 9.35 15.61
N GLY A 128 14.25 9.17 16.58
CA GLY A 128 15.47 8.36 16.48
C GLY A 128 15.37 7.06 17.27
N SER A 129 16.01 5.99 16.78
CA SER A 129 16.15 4.73 17.53
C SER A 129 17.55 4.16 17.33
N GLU A 130 18.11 3.56 18.38
CA GLU A 130 19.38 2.84 18.31
C GLU A 130 19.15 1.39 17.86
N GLN A 131 20.02 0.87 16.99
CA GLN A 131 19.95 -0.51 16.50
C GLN A 131 21.33 -1.17 16.57
N ASN A 132 21.34 -2.48 16.86
CA ASN A 132 22.55 -3.28 16.84
C ASN A 132 23.11 -3.35 15.42
N ARG A 133 24.40 -3.03 15.26
CA ARG A 133 25.10 -3.23 14.00
C ARG A 133 25.34 -4.72 13.78
N TYR A 134 25.04 -5.17 12.57
CA TYR A 134 25.53 -6.46 12.09
C TYR A 134 27.07 -6.40 12.09
N LYS A 135 27.71 -7.37 12.74
CA LYS A 135 29.18 -7.47 12.82
C LYS A 135 29.72 -8.29 11.67
#